data_AF-A0A7V2RRA5-F1
#
_entry.id   AF-A0A7V2RRA5-F1
#
_cell.length_a   1.000
_cell.length_b   1.000
_cell.length_c   1.000
_cell.angle_alpha   90.00
_cell.angle_beta   90.00
_cell.angle_gamma   90.00
#
_symmetry.space_group_name_H-M   'P 1'
#
loop_
_entity.id
_entity.type
_entity.pdbx_description
1 polymer ?
#
loop_
_entity_poly.entity_id
_entity_poly.type
_entity_poly.pdbx_seq_one_letter_code
_entity_poly.pdbx_strand_id
1 'polypeptide(L)' 'MRITIETTSWDEISRLIAVLKSLKIQNFNIVDSAPKKTIPITKGDKSIDPKALFGIWKDKPRNILEIRNRY' A
#
# COMPACT_ATOMS: atom_id res chain seq x y z
N MET A 1 18.36 -21.42 -21.72
CA MET A 1 16.89 -21.62 -21.66
C MET A 1 16.36 -20.89 -20.44
N ARG A 2 15.30 -20.09 -20.57
CA ARG A 2 14.70 -19.31 -19.46
C ARG A 2 13.30 -19.84 -19.19
N ILE A 3 13.01 -20.21 -17.95
CA ILE A 3 11.69 -20.66 -17.50
C ILE A 3 11.14 -19.59 -16.57
N THR A 4 9.92 -19.13 -16.82
CA THR A 4 9.19 -18.20 -15.94
C THR A 4 8.07 -18.99 -15.28
N ILE A 5 7.92 -18.88 -13.96
CA ILE A 5 6.86 -19.53 -13.19
C ILE A 5 6.03 -18.42 -12.55
N GLU A 6 4.73 -18.44 -12.83
CA GLU A 6 3.76 -17.53 -12.22
C GLU A 6 3.10 -18.23 -11.04
N THR A 7 3.13 -17.59 -9.88
CA THR A 7 2.57 -18.11 -8.63
C THR A 7 1.49 -17.17 -8.12
N THR A 8 0.46 -17.73 -7.48
CA THR A 8 -0.70 -16.94 -7.01
C THR A 8 -0.51 -16.40 -5.60
N SER A 9 0.39 -17.01 -4.82
CA SER A 9 0.62 -16.64 -3.42
C SER A 9 2.09 -16.71 -3.01
N TRP A 10 2.43 -15.95 -1.96
CA TRP A 10 3.75 -15.99 -1.34
C TRP A 10 4.08 -17.34 -0.66
N ASP A 11 3.06 -18.07 -0.23
CA ASP A 11 3.25 -19.40 0.37
C ASP A 11 3.75 -20.41 -0.67
N GLU A 12 3.17 -20.37 -1.89
CA GLU A 12 3.62 -21.19 -3.02
C GLU A 12 5.07 -20.89 -3.43
N ILE A 13 5.44 -19.59 -3.48
CA ILE A 13 6.82 -19.17 -3.73
C ILE A 13 7.77 -19.78 -2.70
N SER A 14 7.40 -19.74 -1.42
CA SER A 14 8.22 -20.25 -0.32
C SER A 14 8.46 -21.75 -0.42
N ARG A 15 7.42 -22.53 -0.76
CA ARG A 15 7.52 -23.98 -0.99
C ARG A 15 8.39 -24.29 -2.20
N LEU A 16 8.24 -23.55 -3.29
CA LEU A 16 9.04 -23.72 -4.50
C LEU A 16 10.53 -23.45 -4.22
N ILE A 17 10.85 -22.40 -3.47
CA ILE A 17 12.22 -22.11 -3.03
C ILE A 17 12.78 -23.26 -2.20
N ALA A 18 11.99 -23.86 -1.31
CA ALA A 18 12.43 -25.00 -0.50
C ALA A 18 12.79 -26.21 -1.36
N VAL A 19 12.01 -26.49 -2.41
CA VAL A 19 12.30 -27.56 -3.38
C VAL A 19 13.55 -27.25 -4.20
N LEU A 20 13.71 -26.03 -4.70
CA LEU A 20 14.91 -25.64 -5.45
C LEU A 20 16.18 -25.77 -4.60
N LYS A 21 16.09 -25.39 -3.32
CA LYS A 21 17.19 -25.56 -2.35
C LYS A 21 17.50 -27.04 -2.09
N SER A 22 16.50 -27.91 -1.97
CA SER A 22 16.75 -29.35 -1.75
C SER A 22 17.46 -30.00 -2.93
N LEU A 23 17.21 -29.50 -4.15
CA LEU A 23 17.89 -29.91 -5.38
C LEU A 23 19.28 -29.26 -5.57
N LYS A 24 19.77 -28.50 -4.58
CA LYS A 24 21.04 -27.75 -4.61
C LYS A 24 21.13 -26.74 -5.77
N ILE A 25 19.99 -26.23 -6.24
CA ILE A 25 19.94 -25.19 -7.26
C ILE A 25 20.10 -23.83 -6.57
N GLN A 26 21.22 -23.16 -6.82
CA GLN A 26 21.54 -21.85 -6.21
C GLN A 26 21.33 -20.67 -7.16
N ASN A 27 21.17 -20.92 -8.46
CA ASN A 27 21.13 -19.89 -9.50
C ASN A 27 19.69 -19.55 -9.91
N PHE A 28 18.88 -19.04 -8.99
CA PHE A 28 17.55 -18.50 -9.30
C PHE A 28 17.41 -17.08 -8.79
N ASN A 29 16.64 -16.26 -9.51
CA ASN A 29 16.34 -14.89 -9.13
C ASN A 29 14.83 -14.75 -9.01
N ILE A 30 14.35 -14.18 -7.89
CA ILE A 30 12.93 -13.89 -7.69
C ILE A 30 12.70 -12.48 -8.22
N VAL A 31 12.03 -12.38 -9.36
CA VAL A 31 11.66 -11.10 -9.96
C VAL A 31 10.20 -10.84 -9.62
N ASP A 32 9.96 -9.90 -8.71
CA ASP A 32 8.61 -9.43 -8.42
C ASP A 32 8.09 -8.67 -9.65
N SER A 33 7.01 -9.16 -10.25
CA SER A 33 6.41 -8.56 -11.46
C SER A 33 5.55 -7.33 -11.11
N ALA A 34 5.24 -7.14 -9.83
CA ALA A 34 4.52 -5.96 -9.37
C ALA A 34 5.46 -4.75 -9.43
N PRO A 35 5.13 -3.69 -10.20
CA PRO A 35 5.82 -2.43 -10.02
C PRO A 35 5.58 -2.00 -8.57
N LYS A 36 6.65 -1.96 -7.76
CA LYS A 36 6.62 -1.24 -6.48
C LYS A 36 6.22 0.18 -6.83
N LYS A 37 4.94 0.50 -6.71
CA LYS A 37 4.45 1.88 -6.74
C LYS A 37 5.01 2.55 -5.50
N THR A 38 6.24 3.02 -5.60
CA THR A 38 6.77 4.03 -4.71
C THR A 38 5.99 5.29 -5.03
N ILE A 39 4.85 5.46 -4.34
CA ILE A 39 4.15 6.75 -4.35
C ILE A 39 5.12 7.71 -3.66
N PRO A 40 5.68 8.71 -4.36
CA PRO A 40 6.59 9.65 -3.72
C PRO A 40 5.82 10.38 -2.63
N ILE A 41 6.27 10.24 -1.37
CA ILE A 41 5.73 11.00 -0.25
C ILE A 41 6.15 12.46 -0.49
N THR A 42 5.21 13.27 -0.95
CA THR A 42 5.40 14.71 -1.15
C THR A 42 5.09 15.46 0.14
N LYS A 43 5.81 16.56 0.39
CA LYS A 43 5.47 17.46 1.49
C LYS A 43 4.13 18.11 1.17
N GLY A 44 3.19 18.05 2.12
CA GLY A 44 1.92 18.77 2.01
C GLY A 44 2.13 20.27 1.92
N ASP A 45 1.29 20.95 1.15
CA ASP A 45 1.30 22.41 1.05
C ASP A 45 0.79 23.04 2.36
N LYS A 46 1.67 23.78 3.03
CA LYS A 46 1.40 24.46 4.31
C LYS A 46 0.75 25.83 4.15
N SER A 47 0.64 26.34 2.91
CA SER A 47 -0.03 27.61 2.62
C SER A 47 -1.55 27.48 2.58
N ILE A 48 -2.03 26.25 2.53
CA ILE A 48 -3.44 25.89 2.60
C ILE A 48 -4.03 26.36 3.94
N ASP A 49 -5.02 27.26 3.88
CA ASP A 49 -5.75 27.71 5.08
C ASP A 49 -6.62 26.57 5.64
N PRO A 50 -6.30 26.04 6.83
CA PRO A 50 -7.07 24.97 7.44
C PRO A 50 -8.49 25.40 7.80
N LYS A 51 -8.72 26.70 8.06
CA LYS A 51 -10.06 27.21 8.36
C LYS A 51 -10.94 27.23 7.11
N ALA A 52 -10.39 27.55 5.95
CA ALA A 52 -11.14 27.46 4.69
C ALA A 52 -11.52 26.02 4.33
N LEU A 53 -10.65 25.04 4.61
CA LEU A 53 -10.89 23.63 4.25
C LEU A 53 -11.70 22.83 5.26
N PHE A 54 -11.48 23.06 6.55
CA PHE A 54 -12.14 22.29 7.61
C PHE A 54 -13.16 23.13 8.39
N GLY A 55 -13.12 24.46 8.26
CA GLY A 55 -14.07 25.38 8.88
C GLY A 55 -15.37 25.57 8.09
N ILE A 56 -15.45 25.09 6.84
CA ILE A 56 -16.70 25.11 6.04
C ILE A 56 -17.87 24.39 6.72
N TRP A 57 -17.60 23.45 7.64
CA TRP A 57 -18.64 22.75 8.40
C TRP A 57 -18.67 23.12 9.89
N LYS A 58 -17.78 24.00 10.35
CA LYS A 58 -17.75 24.49 11.74
C LYS A 58 -19.05 25.20 12.13
N ASP A 59 -19.58 25.97 11.19
CA ASP A 59 -20.82 26.73 11.36
C ASP A 59 -22.03 26.01 10.76
N LYS A 60 -21.80 25.01 9.90
CA LYS A 60 -22.84 24.22 9.21
C LYS A 60 -22.44 22.73 9.11
N PRO A 61 -22.50 21.99 10.24
CA PRO A 61 -22.08 20.59 10.29
C PRO A 61 -22.97 19.70 9.40
N ARG A 62 -22.37 18.68 8.79
CA ARG A 62 -23.04 17.83 7.78
C ARG A 62 -23.53 16.48 8.31
N ASN A 63 -23.12 16.04 9.51
CA ASN A 63 -23.65 14.82 10.12
C ASN A 63 -23.85 14.92 11.64
N ILE A 64 -24.64 13.99 12.17
CA ILE A 64 -25.48 14.18 13.37
C ILE A 64 -24.76 14.01 14.72
N LEU A 65 -23.59 13.35 14.76
CA LEU A 65 -22.82 13.21 16.01
C LEU A 65 -22.14 14.55 16.40
N GLU A 66 -21.81 15.37 15.41
CA GLU A 66 -21.07 16.63 15.57
C GLU A 66 -21.94 17.79 16.12
N ILE A 67 -23.26 17.66 16.10
CA ILE A 67 -24.17 18.63 16.76
C ILE A 67 -24.48 18.19 18.19
N ARG A 68 -24.44 16.88 18.46
CA ARG A 68 -25.05 16.28 19.64
C ARG A 68 -24.31 16.55 20.96
N ASN A 69 -23.03 16.94 20.91
CA ASN A 69 -22.24 17.34 22.08
C ASN A 69 -22.02 18.85 22.19
N ARG A 70 -22.70 19.67 21.37
CA ARG A 70 -22.67 21.14 21.51
C ARG A 70 -23.64 21.65 22.59
N TYR A 71 -24.42 20.73 23.20
CA TYR A 71 -25.20 20.84 24.45
C TYR A 71 -24.76 19.75 25.42
#